data_AF-A0A9D1K029-F1
#
_entry.id   AF-A0A9D1K029-F1
#
_cell.length_a   1.000
_cell.length_b   1.000
_cell.length_c   1.000
_cell.angle_alpha   90.00
_cell.angle_beta   90.00
_cell.angle_gamma   90.00
#
_symmetry.space_group_name_H-M   'P 1'
#
loop_
_entity.id
_entity.type
_entity.pdbx_description
1 polymer ?
#
loop_
_entity_poly.entity_id
_entity_poly.type
_entity_poly.pdbx_seq_one_letter_code
_entity_poly.pdbx_strand_id
1 'polypeptide(L)'
;MLNYLKAELWRYFRRPAGKALLILSFVLPAALVLYVWGGNRWIDSENPITLADTWAIAAILMPFAGVLFLMAIVDAAFADENRLGTMKNSVAAGFSRWIVYSGKILSGILLSVLHLACAWGSFLLAGMLLLPFGIPLRALLLRLGLLFLEIIPLWLGVLGILYLVYFSFRNGLVAAIAAAAGSFLIMVALLSLNVYAAEVLAQLQLIIYFFSVVLENSLLTDFSDLQVDRLFLARCWLVGGGYFLACAAAGWLLFRGRDIS
;
A
#
# COMPACT_ATOMS: atom_id res chain seq x y z
N MET A 1 0.07 -15.94 19.99
CA MET A 1 -0.09 -15.06 18.82
C MET A 1 -0.89 -13.81 19.14
N LEU A 2 -2.17 -13.91 19.51
CA LEU A 2 -3.04 -12.74 19.73
C LEU A 2 -2.49 -11.69 20.70
N ASN A 3 -1.88 -12.11 21.81
CA ASN A 3 -1.27 -11.19 22.78
C ASN A 3 -0.09 -10.39 22.19
N TYR A 4 0.72 -11.04 21.36
CA TYR A 4 1.82 -10.38 20.66
C TYR A 4 1.30 -9.35 19.65
N LEU A 5 0.26 -9.73 18.88
CA LEU A 5 -0.38 -8.83 17.93
C LEU A 5 -0.99 -7.60 18.61
N LYS A 6 -1.68 -7.77 19.74
CA LYS A 6 -2.20 -6.66 20.55
C LYS A 6 -1.07 -5.72 21.00
N ALA A 7 0.06 -6.26 21.44
CA ALA A 7 1.21 -5.47 21.86
C ALA A 7 1.83 -4.67 20.70
N GLU A 8 1.98 -5.29 19.52
CA GLU A 8 2.49 -4.61 18.31
C GLU A 8 1.59 -3.46 17.88
N LEU A 9 0.28 -3.70 17.77
CA LEU A 9 -0.69 -2.67 17.40
C LEU A 9 -0.73 -1.54 18.44
N TRP A 10 -0.74 -1.89 19.73
CA TRP A 10 -0.73 -0.91 20.81
C TRP A 10 0.51 -0.01 20.75
N ARG A 11 1.68 -0.59 20.49
CA ARG A 11 2.93 0.16 20.35
C ARG A 11 2.89 1.10 19.16
N TYR A 12 2.38 0.64 18.01
CA TYR A 12 2.24 1.47 16.81
C TYR A 12 1.39 2.72 17.07
N PHE A 13 0.20 2.59 17.64
CA PHE A 13 -0.70 3.73 17.88
C PHE A 13 -0.23 4.67 18.98
N ARG A 14 0.66 4.23 19.87
CA ARG A 14 1.27 5.10 20.88
C ARG A 14 2.42 5.93 20.32
N ARG A 15 3.05 5.50 19.23
CA ARG A 15 4.16 6.24 18.60
C ARG A 15 3.67 7.52 17.93
N PRO A 16 4.44 8.62 18.03
CA PRO A 16 4.15 9.85 17.28
C PRO A 16 4.05 9.60 15.77
N ALA A 17 4.97 8.79 15.22
CA ALA A 17 4.96 8.44 13.80
C ALA A 17 3.69 7.67 13.40
N GLY A 18 3.27 6.66 14.18
CA GLY A 18 2.05 5.91 13.89
C GLY A 18 0.78 6.77 13.96
N LYS A 19 0.71 7.70 14.92
CA LYS A 19 -0.38 8.68 15.00
C LYS A 19 -0.37 9.64 13.80
N ALA A 20 0.80 10.16 13.44
CA ALA A 20 0.95 11.05 12.30
C ALA A 20 0.53 10.37 10.99
N LEU A 21 0.97 9.12 10.77
CA LEU A 21 0.58 8.33 9.60
C LEU A 21 -0.92 8.08 9.53
N LEU A 22 -1.56 7.76 10.67
CA LEU A 22 -3.00 7.59 10.71
C LEU A 22 -3.73 8.90 10.35
N ILE A 23 -3.30 10.04 10.91
CA ILE A 23 -3.86 11.35 10.59
C ILE A 23 -3.67 11.67 9.10
N LEU A 24 -2.47 11.49 8.56
CA LEU A 24 -2.18 11.74 7.14
C LEU A 24 -3.02 10.86 6.22
N SER A 25 -3.29 9.61 6.62
CA SER A 25 -4.18 8.72 5.87
C SER A 25 -5.59 9.27 5.75
N PHE A 26 -6.10 9.97 6.77
CA PHE A 26 -7.39 10.66 6.71
C PHE A 26 -7.30 11.99 5.95
N VAL A 27 -6.30 12.81 6.27
CA VAL A 27 -6.23 14.21 5.85
C VAL A 27 -5.87 14.37 4.39
N LEU A 28 -4.88 13.62 3.87
CA LEU A 28 -4.42 13.82 2.49
C LEU A 28 -5.51 13.54 1.44
N PRO A 29 -6.28 12.43 1.53
CA PRO A 29 -7.35 12.18 0.57
C PRO A 29 -8.51 13.17 0.70
N ALA A 30 -8.87 13.57 1.92
CA ALA A 30 -9.89 14.59 2.14
C ALA A 30 -9.43 15.96 1.61
N ALA A 31 -8.14 16.30 1.76
CA ALA A 31 -7.55 17.52 1.24
C ALA A 31 -7.58 17.57 -0.29
N LEU A 32 -7.35 16.44 -0.97
CA LEU A 32 -7.53 16.34 -2.43
C LEU A 32 -8.96 16.70 -2.84
N VAL A 33 -9.97 16.15 -2.15
CA VAL A 33 -11.38 16.48 -2.43
C VAL A 33 -11.68 17.95 -2.14
N LEU A 34 -11.20 18.47 -1.00
CA LEU A 34 -11.37 19.88 -0.64
C LEU A 34 -10.74 20.82 -1.67
N TYR A 35 -9.60 20.44 -2.23
CA TYR A 35 -8.94 21.18 -3.31
C TYR A 35 -9.82 21.22 -4.56
N VAL A 36 -10.37 20.07 -5.00
CA VAL A 36 -11.27 20.01 -6.15
C VAL A 36 -12.55 20.82 -5.90
N TRP A 37 -13.15 20.67 -4.71
CA TRP A 37 -14.34 21.42 -4.33
C TRP A 37 -14.09 22.93 -4.31
N GLY A 38 -12.95 23.37 -3.79
CA GLY A 38 -12.53 24.77 -3.84
C GLY A 38 -12.32 25.26 -5.27
N GLY A 39 -11.72 24.43 -6.13
CA GLY A 39 -11.52 24.70 -7.55
C GLY A 39 -12.84 24.87 -8.33
N ASN A 40 -13.85 24.05 -8.01
CA ASN A 40 -15.18 24.13 -8.64
C ASN A 40 -15.90 25.46 -8.42
N ARG A 41 -15.46 26.31 -7.49
CA ARG A 41 -15.99 27.67 -7.32
C ARG A 41 -15.49 28.66 -8.38
N TRP A 42 -14.42 28.31 -9.08
CA TRP A 42 -13.75 29.16 -10.07
C TRP A 42 -13.92 28.63 -11.50
N ILE A 43 -14.57 27.48 -11.65
CA ILE A 43 -14.91 26.86 -12.93
C ILE A 43 -16.38 27.14 -13.23
N ASP A 44 -16.76 27.03 -14.50
CA ASP A 44 -18.15 27.12 -14.94
C ASP A 44 -19.07 26.20 -14.11
N SER A 45 -20.08 26.80 -13.49
CA SER A 45 -21.05 26.11 -12.64
C SER A 45 -21.89 25.10 -13.41
N GLU A 46 -21.98 25.22 -14.74
CA GLU A 46 -22.71 24.28 -15.58
C GLU A 46 -21.95 22.95 -15.78
N ASN A 47 -20.61 22.94 -15.62
CA ASN A 47 -19.76 21.76 -15.80
C ASN A 47 -18.74 21.60 -14.67
N PRO A 48 -19.18 21.35 -13.42
CA PRO A 48 -18.28 21.16 -12.29
C PRO A 48 -17.52 19.84 -12.40
N ILE A 49 -16.30 19.79 -11.85
CA ILE A 49 -15.55 18.54 -11.68
C ILE A 49 -16.31 17.66 -10.68
N THR A 50 -16.63 16.43 -11.11
CA THR A 50 -17.44 15.51 -10.32
C THR A 50 -16.57 14.60 -9.44
N LEU A 51 -17.22 13.86 -8.54
CA LEU A 51 -16.60 12.79 -7.77
C LEU A 51 -16.04 11.70 -8.69
N ALA A 52 -16.70 11.40 -9.81
CA ALA A 52 -16.25 10.44 -10.81
C ALA A 52 -14.95 10.91 -11.51
N ASP A 53 -14.83 12.21 -11.79
CA ASP A 53 -13.61 12.76 -12.39
C ASP A 53 -12.45 12.77 -11.38
N THR A 54 -12.77 13.16 -10.15
CA THR A 54 -11.81 13.17 -9.03
C THR A 54 -11.33 11.75 -8.70
N TRP A 55 -12.18 10.75 -8.91
CA TRP A 55 -11.83 9.34 -8.78
C TRP A 55 -10.71 8.95 -9.74
N ALA A 56 -10.75 9.36 -11.01
CA ALA A 56 -9.70 9.01 -11.97
C ALA A 56 -8.32 9.52 -11.49
N ILE A 57 -8.29 10.73 -10.93
CA ILE A 57 -7.09 11.32 -10.33
C ILE A 57 -6.65 10.51 -9.10
N ALA A 58 -7.58 10.19 -8.20
CA ALA A 58 -7.30 9.42 -6.99
C ALA A 58 -6.82 8.00 -7.31
N ALA A 59 -7.40 7.35 -8.33
CA ALA A 59 -7.02 6.03 -8.81
C ALA A 59 -5.58 6.00 -9.30
N ILE A 60 -5.05 7.09 -9.86
CA ILE A 60 -3.63 7.22 -10.23
C ILE A 60 -2.75 7.49 -9.02
N LEU A 61 -3.13 8.46 -8.17
CA LEU A 61 -2.26 8.94 -7.08
C LEU A 61 -2.22 8.02 -5.86
N MET A 62 -3.35 7.42 -5.47
CA MET A 62 -3.44 6.59 -4.27
C MET A 62 -2.60 5.32 -4.30
N PRO A 63 -2.44 4.61 -5.42
CA PRO A 63 -1.50 3.49 -5.53
C PRO A 63 -0.06 3.90 -5.23
N PHE A 64 0.43 5.00 -5.82
CA PHE A 64 1.76 5.53 -5.55
C PHE A 64 1.91 5.95 -4.08
N ALA A 65 0.96 6.75 -3.59
CA ALA A 65 0.92 7.14 -2.19
C ALA A 65 0.87 5.90 -1.27
N GLY A 66 0.12 4.87 -1.65
CA GLY A 66 -0.04 3.63 -0.91
C GLY A 66 1.27 2.86 -0.70
N VAL A 67 2.16 2.86 -1.70
CA VAL A 67 3.52 2.27 -1.57
C VAL A 67 4.38 3.08 -0.59
N LEU A 68 4.31 4.41 -0.64
CA LEU A 68 5.04 5.27 0.30
C LEU A 68 4.51 5.12 1.73
N PHE A 69 3.19 5.07 1.90
CA PHE A 69 2.54 4.81 3.17
C PHE A 69 2.93 3.44 3.72
N LEU A 70 2.96 2.41 2.87
CA LEU A 70 3.45 1.09 3.21
C LEU A 70 4.86 1.12 3.81
N MET A 71 5.78 1.79 3.11
CA MET A 71 7.15 1.94 3.57
C MET A 71 7.21 2.61 4.93
N ALA A 72 6.45 3.70 5.11
CA ALA A 72 6.40 4.44 6.37
C ALA A 72 5.74 3.65 7.50
N ILE A 73 4.71 2.85 7.22
CA ILE A 73 4.05 1.97 8.21
C ILE A 73 5.03 0.90 8.68
N VAL A 74 5.73 0.23 7.75
CA VAL A 74 6.72 -0.80 8.08
C VAL A 74 7.88 -0.18 8.86
N ASP A 75 8.43 0.95 8.41
CA ASP A 75 9.48 1.67 9.14
C ASP A 75 9.03 2.02 10.56
N ALA A 76 7.87 2.64 10.69
CA ALA A 76 7.29 3.00 11.97
C ALA A 76 6.99 1.79 12.85
N ALA A 77 6.80 0.58 12.31
CA ALA A 77 6.66 -0.65 13.07
C ALA A 77 8.01 -1.18 13.61
N PHE A 78 9.09 -1.05 12.84
CA PHE A 78 10.44 -1.52 13.21
C PHE A 78 11.30 -0.49 13.92
N ALA A 79 10.95 0.80 13.90
CA ALA A 79 11.82 1.91 14.32
C ALA A 79 12.52 1.71 15.68
N ASP A 80 11.81 1.43 16.78
CA ASP A 80 12.49 1.25 18.07
C ASP A 80 13.25 -0.09 18.17
N GLU A 81 12.82 -1.12 17.45
CA GLU A 81 13.49 -2.41 17.49
C GLU A 81 14.83 -2.38 16.76
N ASN A 82 14.89 -1.69 15.63
CA ASN A 82 16.12 -1.46 14.89
C ASN A 82 17.01 -0.43 15.59
N ARG A 83 16.45 0.62 16.20
CA ARG A 83 17.22 1.65 16.89
C ARG A 83 17.81 1.17 18.22
N LEU A 84 17.04 0.41 19.00
CA LEU A 84 17.43 -0.01 20.35
C LEU A 84 17.87 -1.48 20.43
N GLY A 85 17.84 -2.21 19.31
CA GLY A 85 18.20 -3.63 19.27
C GLY A 85 17.28 -4.51 20.12
N THR A 86 16.02 -4.10 20.34
CA THR A 86 15.11 -4.72 21.33
C THR A 86 14.36 -5.96 20.82
N MET A 87 14.58 -6.38 19.57
CA MET A 87 14.00 -7.62 19.03
C MET A 87 14.33 -8.86 19.89
N LYS A 88 15.53 -8.89 20.49
CA LYS A 88 15.95 -9.95 21.43
C LYS A 88 15.10 -10.03 22.68
N ASN A 89 14.57 -8.89 23.16
CA ASN A 89 13.78 -8.85 24.39
C ASN A 89 12.47 -9.63 24.22
N SER A 90 11.89 -9.64 23.02
CA SER A 90 10.69 -10.43 22.72
C SER A 90 10.97 -11.93 22.79
N VAL A 91 12.14 -12.35 22.29
CA VAL A 91 12.56 -13.76 22.35
C VAL A 91 12.91 -14.17 23.79
N ALA A 92 13.62 -13.30 24.52
CA ALA A 92 13.95 -13.50 25.93
C ALA A 92 12.70 -13.52 26.84
N ALA A 93 11.65 -12.78 26.48
CA ALA A 93 10.35 -12.81 27.15
C ALA A 93 9.54 -14.10 26.88
N GLY A 94 10.10 -15.07 26.14
CA GLY A 94 9.50 -16.37 25.90
C GLY A 94 8.69 -16.49 24.62
N PHE A 95 8.64 -15.46 23.75
CA PHE A 95 8.02 -15.61 22.44
C PHE A 95 8.96 -16.36 21.49
N SER A 96 8.42 -17.37 20.79
CA SER A 96 9.18 -18.06 19.75
C SER A 96 9.49 -17.12 18.58
N ARG A 97 10.62 -17.36 17.89
CA ARG A 97 11.02 -16.59 16.71
C ARG A 97 9.92 -16.56 15.64
N TRP A 98 9.19 -17.67 15.49
CA TRP A 98 8.04 -17.74 14.58
C TRP A 98 6.94 -16.77 14.96
N ILE A 99 6.59 -16.67 16.25
CA ILE A 99 5.56 -15.74 16.73
C ILE A 99 5.96 -14.29 16.48
N VAL A 100 7.22 -13.95 16.74
CA VAL A 100 7.75 -12.60 16.46
C VAL A 100 7.66 -12.28 14.97
N TYR A 101 8.17 -13.18 14.12
CA TYR A 101 8.18 -12.98 12.68
C TYR A 101 6.78 -12.88 12.05
N SER A 102 5.94 -13.89 12.27
CA SER A 102 4.58 -13.92 11.71
C SER A 102 3.68 -12.86 12.34
N GLY A 103 3.88 -12.53 13.62
CA GLY A 103 3.17 -11.45 14.29
C GLY A 103 3.47 -10.07 13.69
N LYS A 104 4.73 -9.82 13.30
CA LYS A 104 5.12 -8.60 12.60
C LYS A 104 4.42 -8.47 11.26
N ILE A 105 4.49 -9.49 10.41
CA ILE A 105 3.81 -9.50 9.10
C ILE A 105 2.31 -9.28 9.28
N LEU A 106 1.67 -10.04 10.19
CA LEU A 106 0.24 -9.93 10.42
C LEU A 106 -0.16 -8.54 10.94
N SER A 107 0.64 -7.95 11.84
CA SER A 107 0.42 -6.58 12.30
C SER A 107 0.53 -5.56 11.16
N GLY A 108 1.49 -5.74 10.25
CA GLY A 108 1.65 -4.90 9.06
C GLY A 108 0.47 -4.98 8.12
N ILE A 109 -0.04 -6.18 7.86
CA ILE A 109 -1.25 -6.39 7.06
C ILE A 109 -2.43 -5.64 7.68
N LEU A 110 -2.68 -5.84 8.99
CA LEU A 110 -3.80 -5.19 9.68
C LEU A 110 -3.69 -3.68 9.70
N LEU A 111 -2.51 -3.16 10.06
CA LEU A 111 -2.28 -1.71 10.11
C LEU A 111 -2.50 -1.08 8.74
N SER A 112 -2.05 -1.74 7.69
CA SER A 112 -2.16 -1.14 6.38
C SER A 112 -3.56 -1.26 5.78
N VAL A 113 -4.29 -2.35 6.05
CA VAL A 113 -5.72 -2.45 5.72
C VAL A 113 -6.49 -1.32 6.42
N LEU A 114 -6.15 -1.03 7.69
CA LEU A 114 -6.71 0.11 8.40
C LEU A 114 -6.37 1.44 7.70
N HIS A 115 -5.11 1.69 7.33
CA HIS A 115 -4.73 2.93 6.65
C HIS A 115 -5.42 3.08 5.29
N LEU A 116 -5.56 1.98 4.54
CA LEU A 116 -6.30 1.95 3.28
C LEU A 116 -7.78 2.29 3.48
N ALA A 117 -8.41 1.70 4.49
CA ALA A 117 -9.81 1.98 4.85
C ALA A 117 -10.00 3.44 5.28
N CYS A 118 -9.06 3.99 6.05
CA CYS A 118 -9.07 5.40 6.45
C CYS A 118 -8.94 6.32 5.22
N ALA A 119 -8.03 6.00 4.30
CA ALA A 119 -7.76 6.84 3.13
C ALA A 119 -8.91 6.86 2.12
N TRP A 120 -9.42 5.70 1.76
CA TRP A 120 -10.58 5.63 0.86
C TRP A 120 -11.87 6.05 1.56
N GLY A 121 -12.02 5.73 2.84
CA GLY A 121 -13.17 6.16 3.63
C GLY A 121 -13.26 7.68 3.73
N SER A 122 -12.15 8.38 3.99
CA SER A 122 -12.13 9.84 4.05
C SER A 122 -12.33 10.49 2.68
N PHE A 123 -11.74 9.93 1.63
CA PHE A 123 -11.96 10.36 0.25
C PHE A 123 -13.43 10.28 -0.16
N LEU A 124 -14.05 9.12 0.03
CA LEU A 124 -15.45 8.91 -0.33
C LEU A 124 -16.37 9.79 0.53
N LEU A 125 -16.15 9.84 1.84
CA LEU A 125 -16.97 10.67 2.72
C LEU A 125 -16.91 12.14 2.33
N ALA A 126 -15.71 12.69 2.15
CA ALA A 126 -15.54 14.08 1.72
C ALA A 126 -16.14 14.29 0.32
N GLY A 127 -15.91 13.36 -0.60
CA GLY A 127 -16.39 13.43 -1.98
C GLY A 127 -17.91 13.46 -2.07
N MET A 128 -18.58 12.57 -1.33
CA MET A 128 -20.04 12.50 -1.28
C MET A 128 -20.68 13.72 -0.62
N LEU A 129 -19.97 14.40 0.28
CA LEU A 129 -20.47 15.60 0.96
C LEU A 129 -20.27 16.88 0.15
N LEU A 130 -19.21 16.94 -0.66
CA LEU A 130 -18.75 18.20 -1.27
C LEU A 130 -18.90 18.23 -2.79
N LEU A 131 -18.83 17.09 -3.48
CA LEU A 131 -18.81 17.04 -4.94
C LEU A 131 -20.10 16.45 -5.53
N PRO A 132 -20.52 16.91 -6.71
CA PRO A 132 -21.56 16.23 -7.47
C PRO A 132 -21.05 14.85 -7.91
N PHE A 133 -21.93 13.85 -7.95
CA PHE A 133 -21.50 12.46 -8.16
C PHE A 133 -20.98 12.16 -9.58
N GLY A 134 -21.56 12.78 -10.62
CA GLY A 134 -21.21 12.54 -12.03
C GLY A 134 -21.70 11.21 -12.61
N ILE A 135 -21.73 10.15 -11.80
CA ILE A 135 -22.26 8.82 -12.14
C ILE A 135 -23.11 8.27 -11.00
N PRO A 136 -23.94 7.22 -11.23
CA PRO A 136 -24.65 6.55 -10.16
C PRO A 136 -23.69 6.01 -9.09
N LEU A 137 -23.97 6.28 -7.81
CA LEU A 137 -23.13 5.85 -6.68
C LEU A 137 -22.82 4.33 -6.71
N ARG A 138 -23.78 3.51 -7.11
CA ARG A 138 -23.59 2.06 -7.27
C ARG A 138 -22.46 1.73 -8.24
N ALA A 139 -22.36 2.42 -9.36
CA ALA A 139 -21.30 2.19 -10.35
C ALA A 139 -19.92 2.56 -9.80
N LEU A 140 -19.83 3.70 -9.10
CA LEU A 140 -18.62 4.14 -8.41
C LEU A 140 -18.14 3.10 -7.38
N LEU A 141 -19.04 2.62 -6.51
CA LEU A 141 -18.70 1.64 -5.47
C LEU A 141 -18.29 0.27 -6.06
N LEU A 142 -18.94 -0.17 -7.14
CA LEU A 142 -18.53 -1.39 -7.83
C LEU A 142 -17.13 -1.26 -8.42
N ARG A 143 -16.80 -0.09 -9.00
CA ARG A 143 -15.46 0.14 -9.56
C ARG A 143 -14.38 0.17 -8.48
N LEU A 144 -14.67 0.79 -7.33
CA LEU A 144 -13.80 0.74 -6.16
C LEU A 144 -13.55 -0.70 -5.69
N GLY A 145 -14.60 -1.51 -5.63
CA GLY A 145 -14.48 -2.93 -5.26
C GLY A 145 -13.56 -3.72 -6.20
N LEU A 146 -13.69 -3.51 -7.51
CA LEU A 146 -12.83 -4.16 -8.50
C LEU A 146 -11.38 -3.68 -8.43
N LEU A 147 -11.17 -2.36 -8.34
CA LEU A 147 -9.83 -1.78 -8.16
C LEU A 147 -9.15 -2.39 -6.92
N PHE A 148 -9.88 -2.50 -5.81
CA PHE A 148 -9.34 -3.15 -4.61
C PHE A 148 -8.98 -4.61 -4.84
N LEU A 149 -9.83 -5.36 -5.53
CA LEU A 149 -9.60 -6.77 -5.81
C LEU A 149 -8.33 -7.00 -6.66
N GLU A 150 -8.01 -6.06 -7.53
CA GLU A 150 -6.82 -6.07 -8.38
C GLU A 150 -5.58 -5.60 -7.64
N ILE A 151 -5.69 -4.56 -6.80
CA ILE A 151 -4.54 -3.88 -6.19
C ILE A 151 -4.08 -4.52 -4.87
N ILE A 152 -4.99 -5.10 -4.08
CA ILE A 152 -4.69 -5.75 -2.79
C ILE A 152 -3.60 -6.84 -2.90
N PRO A 153 -3.67 -7.80 -3.84
CA PRO A 153 -2.64 -8.84 -3.91
C PRO A 153 -1.26 -8.25 -4.23
N LEU A 154 -1.20 -7.27 -5.11
CA LEU A 154 0.04 -6.62 -5.51
C LEU A 154 0.65 -5.79 -4.38
N TRP A 155 -0.22 -5.09 -3.64
CA TRP A 155 0.09 -4.38 -2.42
C TRP A 155 0.65 -5.31 -1.33
N LEU A 156 0.10 -6.52 -1.18
CA LEU A 156 0.66 -7.57 -0.31
C LEU A 156 2.06 -8.00 -0.79
N GLY A 157 2.29 -8.10 -2.10
CA GLY A 157 3.61 -8.37 -2.66
C GLY A 157 4.66 -7.35 -2.22
N VAL A 158 4.34 -6.05 -2.32
CA VAL A 158 5.20 -4.95 -1.85
C VAL A 158 5.45 -5.05 -0.34
N LEU A 159 4.40 -5.30 0.45
CA LEU A 159 4.53 -5.51 1.89
C LEU A 159 5.52 -6.64 2.22
N GLY A 160 5.44 -7.76 1.49
CA GLY A 160 6.36 -8.90 1.64
C GLY A 160 7.82 -8.50 1.39
N ILE A 161 8.09 -7.75 0.32
CA ILE A 161 9.43 -7.21 0.00
C ILE A 161 9.93 -6.31 1.12
N LEU A 162 9.10 -5.38 1.60
CA LEU A 162 9.46 -4.47 2.69
C LEU A 162 9.84 -5.25 3.95
N TYR A 163 9.02 -6.22 4.37
CA TYR A 163 9.35 -7.04 5.53
C TYR A 163 10.65 -7.84 5.33
N LEU A 164 10.88 -8.41 4.14
CA LEU A 164 12.15 -9.08 3.83
C LEU A 164 13.34 -8.12 4.03
N VAL A 165 13.26 -6.90 3.50
CA VAL A 165 14.31 -5.88 3.66
C VAL A 165 14.53 -5.53 5.12
N TYR A 166 13.46 -5.20 5.86
CA TYR A 166 13.57 -4.79 7.27
C TYR A 166 14.05 -5.92 8.19
N PHE A 167 13.74 -7.18 7.88
CA PHE A 167 14.30 -8.32 8.61
C PHE A 167 15.75 -8.67 8.20
N SER A 168 16.17 -8.28 6.99
CA SER A 168 17.53 -8.54 6.49
C SER A 168 18.56 -7.58 7.07
N PHE A 169 18.22 -6.29 7.19
CA PHE A 169 19.15 -5.28 7.71
C PHE A 169 19.02 -5.12 9.23
N ARG A 170 20.15 -4.91 9.92
CA ARG A 170 20.17 -4.60 11.37
C ARG A 170 19.94 -3.11 11.62
N ASN A 171 20.47 -2.27 10.74
CA ASN A 171 20.35 -0.83 10.83
C ASN A 171 19.07 -0.37 10.12
N GLY A 172 18.18 0.30 10.86
CA GLY A 172 16.92 0.83 10.34
C GLY A 172 17.12 1.84 9.20
N LEU A 173 18.17 2.67 9.25
CA LEU A 173 18.47 3.61 8.17
C LEU A 173 18.84 2.89 6.87
N VAL A 174 19.65 1.84 6.96
CA VAL A 174 20.02 1.03 5.79
C VAL A 174 18.80 0.29 5.25
N ALA A 175 17.95 -0.24 6.13
CA ALA A 175 16.67 -0.84 5.75
C ALA A 175 15.76 0.15 5.00
N ALA A 176 15.63 1.37 5.53
CA ALA A 176 14.81 2.43 4.94
C ALA A 176 15.38 2.88 3.59
N ILE A 177 16.70 3.08 3.47
CA ILE A 177 17.34 3.42 2.19
C ILE A 177 17.19 2.28 1.19
N ALA A 178 17.38 1.03 1.59
CA ALA A 178 17.21 -0.13 0.70
C ALA A 178 15.75 -0.29 0.26
N ALA A 179 14.79 -0.05 1.16
CA ALA A 179 13.37 -0.05 0.86
C ALA A 179 12.99 1.09 -0.09
N ALA A 180 13.53 2.30 0.13
CA ALA A 180 13.29 3.46 -0.72
C ALA A 180 13.95 3.31 -2.09
N ALA A 181 15.21 2.88 -2.16
CA ALA A 181 15.93 2.61 -3.40
C ALA A 181 15.27 1.47 -4.18
N GLY A 182 14.85 0.40 -3.50
CA GLY A 182 14.05 -0.66 -4.09
C GLY A 182 12.75 -0.10 -4.68
N SER A 183 11.97 0.65 -3.90
CA SER A 183 10.72 1.27 -4.35
C SER A 183 10.91 2.30 -5.47
N PHE A 184 12.03 3.02 -5.48
CA PHE A 184 12.39 4.01 -6.49
C PHE A 184 12.92 3.38 -7.78
N LEU A 185 13.74 2.32 -7.72
CA LEU A 185 14.17 1.57 -8.90
C LEU A 185 12.98 0.87 -9.56
N ILE A 186 12.04 0.40 -8.72
CA ILE A 186 10.71 -0.03 -9.12
C ILE A 186 10.00 1.12 -9.86
N MET A 187 9.98 2.35 -9.31
CA MET A 187 9.41 3.56 -9.93
C MET A 187 10.10 4.06 -11.21
N VAL A 188 11.42 3.92 -11.34
CA VAL A 188 12.18 4.35 -12.53
C VAL A 188 12.01 3.35 -13.66
N ALA A 189 11.97 2.05 -13.34
CA ALA A 189 11.58 1.02 -14.31
C ALA A 189 10.16 1.27 -14.84
N LEU A 190 9.27 1.85 -14.02
CA LEU A 190 7.90 2.25 -14.39
C LEU A 190 7.80 3.46 -15.32
N LEU A 191 8.71 4.44 -15.21
CA LEU A 191 8.72 5.63 -16.08
C LEU A 191 9.43 5.38 -17.42
N SER A 192 10.25 4.34 -17.50
CA SER A 192 11.01 3.95 -18.69
C SER A 192 10.17 3.21 -19.73
N LEU A 193 8.83 3.33 -19.67
CA LEU A 193 7.84 2.71 -20.57
C LEU A 193 7.79 3.36 -21.96
N ASN A 194 8.95 3.57 -22.55
CA ASN A 194 9.10 3.50 -23.99
C ASN A 194 10.51 2.97 -24.27
N VAL A 195 10.61 1.93 -25.10
CA VAL A 195 11.85 1.31 -25.63
C VAL A 195 12.36 0.08 -24.85
N TYR A 196 12.03 -1.11 -25.38
CA TYR A 196 12.79 -2.37 -25.42
C TYR A 196 13.45 -2.93 -24.14
N ALA A 197 13.05 -4.15 -23.73
CA ALA A 197 13.96 -5.32 -23.58
C ALA A 197 13.26 -6.51 -22.90
N ALA A 198 12.92 -7.54 -23.66
CA ALA A 198 12.12 -8.69 -23.24
C ALA A 198 12.79 -9.68 -22.27
N GLU A 199 14.05 -9.51 -21.85
CA GLU A 199 14.77 -10.59 -21.15
C GLU A 199 15.27 -10.24 -19.74
N VAL A 200 15.44 -8.95 -19.42
CA VAL A 200 15.68 -8.49 -18.03
C VAL A 200 14.35 -8.26 -17.28
N LEU A 201 13.23 -8.21 -18.02
CA LEU A 201 11.89 -7.83 -17.55
C LEU A 201 11.09 -8.94 -16.83
N ALA A 202 11.51 -10.21 -16.91
CA ALA A 202 10.78 -11.32 -16.26
C ALA A 202 10.77 -11.20 -14.72
N GLN A 203 11.74 -10.48 -14.14
CA GLN A 203 11.90 -10.31 -12.70
C GLN A 203 11.14 -9.11 -12.12
N LEU A 204 10.40 -8.34 -12.93
CA LEU A 204 9.68 -7.11 -12.50
C LEU A 204 8.16 -7.15 -12.77
N GLN A 205 7.60 -8.33 -13.04
CA GLN A 205 6.18 -8.52 -13.42
C GLN A 205 5.17 -7.92 -12.44
N LEU A 206 5.45 -7.90 -11.13
CA LEU A 206 4.54 -7.40 -10.08
C LEU A 206 4.16 -5.94 -10.28
N ILE A 207 5.16 -5.20 -10.71
CA ILE A 207 5.20 -3.74 -10.73
C ILE A 207 4.54 -3.23 -12.01
N ILE A 208 4.84 -3.89 -13.14
CA ILE A 208 4.19 -3.66 -14.43
C ILE A 208 2.69 -3.91 -14.31
N TYR A 209 2.30 -4.99 -13.62
CA TYR A 209 0.90 -5.32 -13.39
C TYR A 209 0.17 -4.26 -12.57
N PHE A 210 0.75 -3.82 -11.43
CA PHE A 210 0.16 -2.82 -10.54
C PHE A 210 -0.17 -1.51 -11.23
N PHE A 211 0.70 -1.04 -12.13
CA PHE A 211 0.47 0.20 -12.84
C PHE A 211 -0.40 0.04 -14.09
N SER A 212 -0.36 -1.11 -14.78
CA SER A 212 -1.33 -1.41 -15.84
C SER A 212 -2.76 -1.42 -15.29
N VAL A 213 -2.96 -1.96 -14.08
CA VAL A 213 -4.26 -1.96 -13.37
C VAL A 213 -4.74 -0.53 -13.22
N VAL A 214 -3.86 0.32 -12.72
CA VAL A 214 -4.15 1.71 -12.38
C VAL A 214 -4.42 2.55 -13.61
N LEU A 215 -3.63 2.39 -14.69
CA LEU A 215 -3.81 3.14 -15.93
C LEU A 215 -5.06 2.70 -16.70
N GLU A 216 -5.29 1.39 -16.85
CA GLU A 216 -6.48 0.85 -17.52
C GLU A 216 -7.77 1.21 -16.77
N ASN A 217 -7.73 1.23 -15.43
CA ASN A 217 -8.87 1.62 -14.61
C ASN A 217 -9.12 3.13 -14.48
N SER A 218 -8.16 3.99 -14.82
CA SER A 218 -8.27 5.44 -14.62
C SER A 218 -8.51 6.25 -15.88
N LEU A 219 -8.06 5.80 -17.06
CA LEU A 219 -8.05 6.63 -18.27
C LEU A 219 -8.97 6.15 -19.40
N LEU A 220 -9.45 4.90 -19.41
CA LEU A 220 -10.00 4.30 -20.64
C LEU A 220 -11.38 3.65 -20.54
N THR A 221 -11.97 3.48 -19.35
CA THR A 221 -13.29 2.84 -19.24
C THR A 221 -14.39 3.85 -19.03
N ASP A 222 -15.25 3.97 -20.04
CA ASP A 222 -16.62 4.45 -19.87
C ASP A 222 -17.25 3.67 -18.70
N PHE A 223 -17.69 4.37 -17.65
CA PHE A 223 -18.21 3.76 -16.41
C PHE A 223 -19.43 2.85 -16.66
N SER A 224 -20.00 2.90 -17.86
CA SER A 224 -21.13 2.11 -18.33
C SER A 224 -20.78 0.67 -18.76
N ASP A 225 -19.54 0.36 -19.16
CA ASP A 225 -19.13 -0.97 -19.62
C ASP A 225 -18.09 -1.61 -18.66
N LEU A 226 -18.58 -2.06 -17.52
CA LEU A 226 -17.81 -2.73 -16.47
C LEU A 226 -17.48 -4.18 -16.90
N GLN A 227 -16.51 -4.34 -17.80
CA GLN A 227 -15.95 -5.65 -18.11
C GLN A 227 -14.79 -5.99 -17.18
N VAL A 228 -14.93 -7.11 -16.46
CA VAL A 228 -13.86 -7.65 -15.62
C VAL A 228 -12.97 -8.53 -16.49
N ASP A 229 -11.75 -8.08 -16.76
CA ASP A 229 -10.74 -8.96 -17.35
C ASP A 229 -10.28 -9.96 -16.29
N ARG A 230 -10.83 -11.18 -16.38
CA ARG A 230 -10.54 -12.27 -15.44
C ARG A 230 -9.10 -12.74 -15.54
N LEU A 231 -8.50 -12.71 -16.74
CA LEU A 231 -7.11 -13.08 -16.94
C LEU A 231 -6.20 -12.06 -16.27
N PHE A 232 -6.55 -10.80 -16.42
CA PHE A 232 -5.84 -9.70 -15.78
C PHE A 232 -5.87 -9.81 -14.25
N LEU A 233 -7.06 -9.95 -13.68
CA LEU A 233 -7.23 -10.15 -12.24
C LEU A 233 -6.45 -11.37 -11.73
N ALA A 234 -6.51 -12.50 -12.43
CA ALA A 234 -5.76 -13.70 -12.04
C ALA A 234 -4.25 -13.46 -11.99
N ARG A 235 -3.70 -12.68 -12.93
CA ARG A 235 -2.28 -12.31 -12.93
C ARG A 235 -1.93 -11.37 -11.76
N CYS A 236 -2.78 -10.41 -11.40
CA CYS A 236 -2.55 -9.59 -10.19
C CYS A 236 -2.36 -10.45 -8.94
N TRP A 237 -3.22 -11.46 -8.79
CA TRP A 237 -3.19 -12.39 -7.66
C TRP A 237 -1.99 -13.32 -7.69
N LEU A 238 -1.66 -13.90 -8.84
CA LEU A 238 -0.51 -14.78 -9.00
C LEU A 238 0.79 -14.04 -8.68
N VAL A 239 0.95 -12.84 -9.22
CA VAL A 239 2.19 -12.09 -9.05
C VAL A 239 2.25 -11.52 -7.63
N GLY A 240 1.21 -10.83 -7.17
CA GLY A 240 1.11 -10.28 -5.83
C GLY A 240 1.28 -11.30 -4.71
N GLY A 241 0.47 -12.36 -4.77
CA GLY A 241 0.54 -13.48 -3.83
C GLY A 241 1.88 -14.21 -3.92
N GLY A 242 2.40 -14.45 -5.13
CA GLY A 242 3.68 -15.10 -5.36
C GLY A 242 4.84 -14.36 -4.70
N TYR A 243 4.96 -13.06 -4.93
CA TYR A 243 5.98 -12.22 -4.29
C TYR A 243 5.81 -12.17 -2.77
N PHE A 244 4.58 -12.01 -2.28
CA PHE A 244 4.33 -11.98 -0.84
C PHE A 244 4.79 -13.28 -0.18
N LEU A 245 4.38 -14.44 -0.70
CA LEU A 245 4.75 -15.74 -0.15
C LEU A 245 6.25 -16.01 -0.27
N ALA A 246 6.87 -15.70 -1.41
CA ALA A 246 8.30 -15.89 -1.60
C ALA A 246 9.13 -15.01 -0.66
N CYS A 247 8.81 -13.72 -0.55
CA CYS A 247 9.51 -12.81 0.35
C CYS A 247 9.24 -13.12 1.83
N ALA A 248 8.00 -13.49 2.19
CA ALA A 248 7.67 -13.91 3.54
C ALA A 248 8.37 -15.23 3.92
N ALA A 249 8.54 -16.16 2.99
CA ALA A 249 9.33 -17.38 3.23
C ALA A 249 10.82 -17.05 3.35
N ALA A 250 11.39 -16.29 2.42
CA ALA A 250 12.79 -15.89 2.44
C ALA A 250 13.15 -15.11 3.71
N GLY A 251 12.30 -14.16 4.13
CA GLY A 251 12.47 -13.39 5.35
C GLY A 251 12.46 -14.28 6.60
N TRP A 252 11.62 -15.31 6.63
CA TRP A 252 11.60 -16.29 7.71
C TRP A 252 12.89 -17.11 7.76
N LEU A 253 13.35 -17.60 6.61
CA LEU A 253 14.58 -18.38 6.49
C LEU A 253 15.82 -17.58 6.92
N LEU A 254 15.85 -16.28 6.65
CA LEU A 254 16.90 -15.38 7.11
C LEU A 254 16.79 -15.11 8.61
N PHE A 255 15.59 -14.79 9.10
CA PHE A 255 15.36 -14.45 10.51
C PHE A 255 15.62 -15.63 11.45
N ARG A 256 15.23 -16.86 11.05
CA ARG A 256 15.45 -18.07 11.88
C ARG A 256 16.93 -18.35 12.12
N GLY A 257 17.78 -18.09 11.13
CA GLY A 257 19.22 -18.38 11.19
C GLY A 257 20.07 -17.24 11.73
N ARG A 258 19.47 -16.08 12.02
CA ARG A 258 20.21 -14.90 12.47
C ARG A 258 20.50 -14.97 13.97
N ASP A 259 21.72 -14.60 14.36
CA ASP A 259 22.03 -14.35 15.77
C ASP A 259 21.38 -13.04 16.22
N ILE A 260 20.50 -13.18 17.21
CA ILE A 260 19.77 -12.09 17.85
C ILE A 260 20.49 -11.77 19.17
N SER A 261 21.76 -11.35 19.08
CA SER A 261 22.60 -10.92 20.21
C SER A 261 22.40 -9.45 20.53
#